data_AF-A0A7M4AQL4-F1
#
_entry.id   AF-A0A7M4AQL4-F1
#
_cell.length_a   1.000
_cell.length_b   1.000
_cell.length_c   1.000
_cell.angle_alpha   90.00
_cell.angle_beta   90.00
_cell.angle_gamma   90.00
#
_symmetry.space_group_name_H-M   'P 1'
#
loop_
_entity.id
_entity.type
_entity.pdbx_description
1 polymer ?
#
loop_
_entity_poly.entity_id
_entity_poly.type
_entity_poly.pdbx_seq_one_letter_code
_entity_poly.pdbx_strand_id
1 'polypeptide(L)'
;MQSVYLTWMISALALGVILLPVFKPPWAKLSLPPFVDFFRRYWVHILIVFAIYNAKDMLDQIDRLLMASTGLDMTPYVWAIEGNLVLWVQETFEADWLTTALTHFYVAGFMFVCYVSVFYFAYFDERWLADRVTLSIAWVYILAVPFYLFFNVRVTGETIPGMETLAYTLTPEIADWFRRIDPFTNGMPSLHIGIPFAVWLCLTRFDEDRRWNRYRYTIFAYTVLTAFTIIYLGIHWFVDIIGGMLIAGAAVSMADRTSNTWWKFFDERTMNARIVTLLTQPRQAWSWFRSRFARTVKQYRSPSSRETGHIAVVILIVVAAVITWDLTHRSLPAGGVEAPESAVVSDDWLVVRNQTEGTSLHIYDLTADAYEPIVLSVPEFDLNSSFTNQGDTLVVTNATSLLYYDLNAPENIVQIMPFEEHEHLLLCEQNDALVLAYTSGSVLRVTGLDGAEILQVEASEAIRSMTCAGSEIAYVTEDR
;
A
#
# COMPACT_ATOMS: atom_id res chain seq x y z
N MET A 1 -4.02 -14.32 -18.40
CA MET A 1 -5.19 -14.02 -17.53
C MET A 1 -5.15 -14.79 -16.22
N GLN A 2 -4.92 -16.11 -16.22
CA GLN A 2 -4.88 -16.94 -15.01
C GLN A 2 -3.54 -17.64 -14.76
N SER A 3 -2.60 -17.68 -15.72
CA SER A 3 -1.46 -18.62 -15.62
C SER A 3 -0.47 -18.31 -14.50
N VAL A 4 0.08 -17.10 -14.39
CA VAL A 4 1.15 -16.81 -13.40
C VAL A 4 0.65 -16.94 -11.96
N TYR A 5 -0.46 -16.29 -11.64
CA TYR A 5 -1.09 -16.36 -10.32
C TYR A 5 -1.52 -17.78 -9.95
N LEU A 6 -2.21 -18.49 -10.86
CA LEU A 6 -2.62 -19.87 -10.63
C LEU A 6 -1.40 -20.78 -10.48
N THR A 7 -0.33 -20.54 -11.24
CA THR A 7 0.93 -21.26 -11.11
C THR A 7 1.55 -21.04 -9.75
N TRP A 8 1.64 -19.81 -9.23
CA TRP A 8 2.13 -19.58 -7.87
C TRP A 8 1.24 -20.18 -6.80
N MET A 9 -0.08 -20.09 -6.94
CA MET A 9 -1.01 -20.68 -6.00
C MET A 9 -0.90 -22.22 -5.99
N ILE A 10 -0.91 -22.86 -7.16
CA ILE A 10 -0.72 -24.31 -7.28
C ILE A 10 0.65 -24.71 -6.75
N SER A 11 1.70 -23.95 -7.06
CA SER A 11 3.06 -24.22 -6.59
C SER A 11 3.16 -24.11 -5.07
N ALA A 12 2.55 -23.10 -4.45
CA ALA A 12 2.50 -22.92 -3.00
C ALA A 12 1.74 -24.07 -2.31
N LEU A 13 0.59 -24.47 -2.87
CA LEU A 13 -0.19 -25.61 -2.34
C LEU A 13 0.56 -26.94 -2.50
N ALA A 14 1.17 -27.17 -3.66
CA ALA A 14 1.98 -28.35 -3.93
C ALA A 14 3.20 -28.41 -3.00
N LEU A 15 3.89 -27.28 -2.80
CA LEU A 15 4.99 -27.15 -1.84
C LEU A 15 4.51 -27.46 -0.42
N GLY A 16 3.30 -27.01 -0.05
CA GLY A 16 2.65 -27.37 1.21
C GLY A 16 2.58 -28.88 1.41
N VAL A 17 2.10 -29.62 0.41
CA VAL A 17 2.03 -31.09 0.44
C VAL A 17 3.43 -31.72 0.49
N ILE A 18 4.37 -31.25 -0.33
CA ILE A 18 5.75 -31.76 -0.40
C ILE A 18 6.47 -31.60 0.95
N LEU A 19 6.22 -30.51 1.68
CA LEU A 19 6.88 -30.21 2.96
C LEU A 19 6.21 -30.86 4.19
N LEU A 20 5.11 -31.59 4.02
CA LEU A 20 4.49 -32.36 5.11
C LEU A 20 5.47 -33.25 5.90
N PRO A 21 6.41 -34.00 5.28
CA PRO A 21 7.36 -34.84 6.02
C PRO A 21 8.27 -34.03 6.96
N VAL A 22 8.51 -32.77 6.65
CA VAL A 22 9.38 -31.87 7.42
C VAL A 22 8.65 -31.33 8.65
N PHE A 23 7.40 -30.90 8.45
CA PHE A 23 6.60 -30.17 9.45
C PHE A 23 5.63 -31.03 10.25
N LYS A 24 5.45 -32.31 9.89
CA LYS A 24 4.57 -33.22 10.64
C LYS A 24 4.95 -33.29 12.13
N PRO A 25 3.98 -33.50 13.03
CA PRO A 25 4.25 -33.89 14.40
C PRO A 25 5.14 -35.14 14.47
N PRO A 26 6.01 -35.29 15.50
CA PRO A 26 7.02 -36.34 15.56
C PRO A 26 6.46 -37.77 15.37
N TRP A 27 5.29 -38.03 15.96
CA TRP A 27 4.61 -39.33 15.93
C TRP A 27 3.70 -39.57 14.72
N ALA A 28 3.36 -38.52 13.97
CA ALA A 28 2.37 -38.64 12.91
C ALA A 28 2.92 -39.40 11.69
N LYS A 29 2.10 -40.28 11.11
CA LYS A 29 2.40 -41.00 9.86
C LYS A 29 1.61 -40.37 8.71
N LEU A 30 2.26 -40.19 7.57
CA LEU A 30 1.61 -39.65 6.38
C LEU A 30 0.81 -40.76 5.68
N SER A 31 -0.42 -40.44 5.30
CA SER A 31 -1.30 -41.34 4.56
C SER A 31 -2.33 -40.57 3.74
N LEU A 32 -3.03 -41.25 2.84
CA LEU A 32 -4.07 -40.66 1.99
C LEU A 32 -5.41 -40.39 2.73
N PRO A 33 -5.90 -41.23 3.66
CA PRO A 33 -7.19 -40.98 4.30
C PRO A 33 -7.34 -39.60 4.97
N PRO A 34 -6.32 -39.05 5.68
CA PRO A 34 -6.41 -37.71 6.25
C PRO A 34 -6.57 -36.58 5.21
N PHE A 35 -6.09 -36.76 3.96
CA PHE A 35 -6.35 -35.80 2.87
C PHE A 35 -7.84 -35.73 2.52
N VAL A 36 -8.52 -36.86 2.47
CA VAL A 36 -9.96 -36.91 2.20
C VAL A 36 -10.74 -36.34 3.40
N ASP A 37 -10.27 -36.63 4.60
CA ASP A 37 -10.86 -36.12 5.83
C ASP A 37 -10.74 -34.60 5.97
N PHE A 38 -9.68 -33.99 5.47
CA PHE A 38 -9.56 -32.53 5.38
C PHE A 38 -10.77 -31.92 4.66
N PHE A 39 -11.07 -32.36 3.43
CA PHE A 39 -12.22 -31.86 2.67
C PHE A 39 -13.55 -32.19 3.32
N ARG A 40 -13.67 -33.35 3.97
CA ARG A 40 -14.93 -33.81 4.57
C ARG A 40 -15.25 -33.15 5.91
N ARG A 41 -14.23 -32.95 6.76
CA ARG A 41 -14.39 -32.57 8.18
C ARG A 41 -14.04 -31.11 8.45
N TYR A 42 -13.36 -30.43 7.53
CA TYR A 42 -12.89 -29.05 7.69
C TYR A 42 -13.39 -28.13 6.56
N TRP A 43 -14.50 -28.47 5.90
CA TRP A 43 -15.00 -27.68 4.78
C TRP A 43 -15.42 -26.26 5.15
N VAL A 44 -15.82 -25.99 6.40
CA VAL A 44 -16.10 -24.60 6.84
C VAL A 44 -14.81 -23.82 6.98
N HIS A 45 -13.72 -24.45 7.42
CA HIS A 45 -12.41 -23.81 7.46
C HIS A 45 -11.96 -23.42 6.05
N ILE A 46 -12.10 -24.35 5.09
CA ILE A 46 -11.82 -24.10 3.67
C ILE A 46 -12.70 -22.95 3.16
N LEU A 47 -13.99 -22.95 3.49
CA LEU A 47 -14.93 -21.90 3.08
C LEU A 47 -14.55 -20.53 3.65
N ILE A 48 -14.09 -20.44 4.91
CA ILE A 48 -13.63 -19.17 5.50
C ILE A 48 -12.41 -18.63 4.73
N VAL A 49 -11.40 -19.47 4.51
CA VAL A 49 -10.19 -19.05 3.77
C VAL A 49 -10.55 -18.64 2.34
N PHE A 50 -11.44 -19.40 1.68
CA PHE A 50 -11.94 -19.05 0.35
C PHE A 50 -12.76 -17.76 0.35
N ALA A 51 -13.60 -17.52 1.37
CA ALA A 51 -14.39 -16.30 1.50
C ALA A 51 -13.50 -15.07 1.65
N ILE A 52 -12.44 -15.15 2.47
CA ILE A 52 -11.44 -14.06 2.60
C ILE A 52 -10.80 -13.76 1.25
N TYR A 53 -10.39 -14.81 0.53
CA TYR A 53 -9.81 -14.66 -0.80
C TYR A 53 -10.74 -13.95 -1.78
N ASN A 54 -12.02 -14.36 -1.85
CA ASN A 54 -12.99 -13.73 -2.76
C ASN A 54 -13.44 -12.34 -2.28
N ALA A 55 -13.31 -12.04 -0.99
CA ALA A 55 -13.66 -10.72 -0.45
C ALA A 55 -12.68 -9.63 -0.89
N LYS A 56 -11.44 -9.97 -1.29
CA LYS A 56 -10.42 -9.01 -1.72
C LYS A 56 -10.91 -8.16 -2.90
N ASP A 57 -11.30 -8.80 -4.01
CA ASP A 57 -11.72 -8.07 -5.21
C ASP A 57 -12.91 -7.13 -4.96
N MET A 58 -13.82 -7.53 -4.07
CA MET A 58 -14.96 -6.70 -3.66
C MET A 58 -14.49 -5.50 -2.83
N LEU A 59 -13.58 -5.71 -1.87
CA LEU A 59 -13.05 -4.62 -1.05
C LEU A 59 -12.23 -3.64 -1.89
N ASP A 60 -11.39 -4.11 -2.79
CA ASP A 60 -10.58 -3.26 -3.67
C ASP A 60 -11.47 -2.38 -4.57
N GLN A 61 -12.63 -2.90 -5.01
CA GLN A 61 -13.61 -2.10 -5.74
C GLN A 61 -14.27 -1.02 -4.87
N ILE A 62 -14.61 -1.35 -3.62
CA ILE A 62 -15.20 -0.39 -2.68
C ILE A 62 -14.18 0.69 -2.31
N ASP A 63 -12.93 0.31 -2.05
CA ASP A 63 -11.83 1.24 -1.75
C ASP A 63 -11.65 2.26 -2.87
N ARG A 64 -11.52 1.81 -4.13
CA ARG A 64 -11.40 2.72 -5.28
C ARG A 64 -12.55 3.70 -5.40
N LEU A 65 -13.78 3.29 -5.12
CA LEU A 65 -14.95 4.16 -5.12
C LEU A 65 -14.90 5.20 -3.99
N LEU A 66 -14.45 4.80 -2.81
CA LEU A 66 -14.28 5.70 -1.67
C LEU A 66 -13.14 6.68 -1.91
N MET A 67 -11.97 6.23 -2.33
CA MET A 67 -10.84 7.10 -2.65
C MET A 67 -11.22 8.16 -3.69
N ALA A 68 -11.85 7.76 -4.78
CA ALA A 68 -12.27 8.67 -5.84
C ALA A 68 -13.29 9.73 -5.38
N SER A 69 -14.00 9.49 -4.27
CA SER A 69 -15.01 10.41 -3.74
C SER A 69 -14.57 11.23 -2.54
N THR A 70 -13.52 10.81 -1.82
CA THR A 70 -13.17 11.36 -0.50
C THR A 70 -11.77 11.95 -0.42
N GLY A 71 -10.85 11.59 -1.32
CA GLY A 71 -9.46 12.07 -1.26
C GLY A 71 -8.69 11.61 -0.02
N LEU A 72 -9.12 10.51 0.62
CA LEU A 72 -8.48 9.95 1.81
C LEU A 72 -7.04 9.52 1.50
N ASP A 73 -6.06 10.28 2.02
CA ASP A 73 -4.64 9.93 1.95
C ASP A 73 -3.93 10.24 3.27
N MET A 74 -3.47 9.21 3.97
CA MET A 74 -2.75 9.31 5.24
C MET A 74 -1.24 9.15 5.07
N THR A 75 -0.76 8.97 3.83
CA THR A 75 0.66 8.75 3.51
C THR A 75 1.56 9.88 4.01
N PRO A 76 1.20 11.18 3.90
CA PRO A 76 2.00 12.27 4.46
C PRO A 76 2.33 12.12 5.95
N TYR A 77 1.37 11.61 6.74
CA TYR A 77 1.57 11.42 8.17
C TYR A 77 2.53 10.26 8.47
N VAL A 78 2.45 9.19 7.67
CA VAL A 78 3.38 8.05 7.79
C VAL A 78 4.79 8.50 7.38
N TRP A 79 4.91 9.24 6.28
CA TRP A 79 6.19 9.80 5.84
C TRP A 79 6.77 10.79 6.85
N ALA A 80 5.96 11.62 7.52
CA ALA A 80 6.43 12.51 8.57
C ALA A 80 7.03 11.76 9.80
N ILE A 81 6.61 10.51 10.04
CA ILE A 81 7.11 9.69 11.15
C ILE A 81 8.43 9.01 10.77
N GLU A 82 8.54 8.50 9.55
CA GLU A 82 9.60 7.56 9.14
C GLU A 82 10.61 8.16 8.15
N GLY A 83 10.20 9.18 7.40
CA GLY A 83 10.96 9.82 6.34
C GLY A 83 11.35 8.81 5.26
N ASN A 84 12.62 8.90 4.82
CA ASN A 84 13.18 8.06 3.76
C ASN A 84 13.92 6.82 4.30
N LEU A 85 13.61 6.37 5.53
CA LEU A 85 14.31 5.24 6.13
C LEU A 85 14.18 3.95 5.30
N VAL A 86 13.02 3.74 4.66
CA VAL A 86 12.77 2.61 3.76
C VAL A 86 13.69 2.65 2.54
N LEU A 87 13.84 3.84 1.93
CA LEU A 87 14.73 4.06 0.78
C LEU A 87 16.17 3.68 1.11
N TRP A 88 16.67 4.11 2.28
CA TRP A 88 18.02 3.76 2.71
C TRP A 88 18.25 2.23 2.78
N VAL A 89 17.23 1.47 3.22
CA VAL A 89 17.32 0.00 3.23
C VAL A 89 17.34 -0.56 1.82
N GLN A 90 16.50 -0.05 0.92
CA GLN A 90 16.50 -0.49 -0.47
C GLN A 90 17.88 -0.25 -1.11
N GLU A 91 18.36 0.99 -1.12
CA GLU A 91 19.65 1.39 -1.72
C GLU A 91 20.85 0.62 -1.13
N THR A 92 20.83 0.33 0.18
CA THR A 92 21.94 -0.37 0.84
C THR A 92 22.07 -1.83 0.40
N PHE A 93 20.95 -2.50 0.10
CA PHE A 93 20.92 -3.94 -0.15
C PHE A 93 20.60 -4.31 -1.60
N GLU A 94 20.29 -3.34 -2.45
CA GLU A 94 19.79 -3.58 -3.80
C GLU A 94 20.72 -4.47 -4.63
N ALA A 95 20.15 -5.56 -5.15
CA ALA A 95 20.82 -6.45 -6.08
C ALA A 95 19.80 -7.24 -6.92
N ASP A 96 20.00 -7.34 -8.24
CA ASP A 96 19.08 -8.02 -9.17
C ASP A 96 18.71 -9.44 -8.75
N TRP A 97 19.70 -10.22 -8.29
CA TRP A 97 19.49 -11.59 -7.85
C TRP A 97 18.64 -11.65 -6.58
N LEU A 98 18.81 -10.66 -5.68
CA LEU A 98 18.07 -10.56 -4.44
C LEU A 98 16.63 -10.13 -4.74
N THR A 99 16.43 -9.12 -5.58
CA THR A 99 15.12 -8.69 -6.07
C THR A 99 14.35 -9.86 -6.68
N THR A 100 14.98 -10.61 -7.57
CA THR A 100 14.37 -11.79 -8.18
C THR A 100 13.94 -12.82 -7.13
N ALA A 101 14.84 -13.17 -6.20
CA ALA A 101 14.55 -14.16 -5.17
C ALA A 101 13.43 -13.71 -4.21
N LEU A 102 13.49 -12.44 -3.77
CA LEU A 102 12.57 -11.89 -2.79
C LEU A 102 11.16 -11.67 -3.35
N THR A 103 10.99 -11.28 -4.62
CA THR A 103 9.64 -11.17 -5.20
C THR A 103 8.95 -12.52 -5.29
N HIS A 104 9.67 -13.58 -5.71
CA HIS A 104 9.11 -14.93 -5.73
C HIS A 104 8.79 -15.43 -4.31
N PHE A 105 9.69 -15.18 -3.37
CA PHE A 105 9.49 -15.49 -1.95
C PHE A 105 8.25 -14.79 -1.39
N TYR A 106 8.08 -13.50 -1.69
CA TYR A 106 6.96 -12.67 -1.23
C TYR A 106 5.62 -13.24 -1.72
N VAL A 107 5.46 -13.41 -3.04
CA VAL A 107 4.17 -13.84 -3.61
C VAL A 107 3.83 -15.29 -3.23
N ALA A 108 4.76 -16.23 -3.46
CA ALA A 108 4.51 -17.65 -3.21
C ALA A 108 4.45 -17.96 -1.70
N GLY A 109 5.29 -17.30 -0.90
CA GLY A 109 5.37 -17.50 0.53
C GLY A 109 4.11 -17.06 1.27
N PHE A 110 3.50 -15.95 0.86
CA PHE A 110 2.29 -15.46 1.51
C PHE A 110 1.12 -16.43 1.31
N MET A 111 0.94 -16.88 0.06
CA MET A 111 -0.03 -17.93 -0.25
C MET A 111 0.24 -19.21 0.54
N PHE A 112 1.51 -19.62 0.62
CA PHE A 112 1.90 -20.79 1.38
C PHE A 112 1.44 -20.67 2.83
N VAL A 113 1.78 -19.58 3.54
CA VAL A 113 1.40 -19.44 4.95
C VAL A 113 -0.12 -19.41 5.14
N CYS A 114 -0.86 -18.68 4.31
CA CYS A 114 -2.31 -18.56 4.42
C CYS A 114 -3.03 -19.91 4.29
N TYR A 115 -2.72 -20.69 3.24
CA TYR A 115 -3.42 -21.94 2.96
C TYR A 115 -2.83 -23.13 3.71
N VAL A 116 -1.50 -23.23 3.75
CA VAL A 116 -0.80 -24.40 4.27
C VAL A 116 -0.92 -24.49 5.79
N SER A 117 -0.99 -23.37 6.51
CA SER A 117 -1.21 -23.39 7.97
C SER A 117 -2.51 -24.10 8.33
N VAL A 118 -3.62 -23.71 7.68
CA VAL A 118 -4.94 -24.32 7.93
C VAL A 118 -4.94 -25.78 7.49
N PHE A 119 -4.36 -26.07 6.32
CA PHE A 119 -4.25 -27.42 5.79
C PHE A 119 -3.46 -28.35 6.74
N TYR A 120 -2.32 -27.92 7.28
CA TYR A 120 -1.48 -28.73 8.17
C TYR A 120 -2.23 -29.14 9.43
N PHE A 121 -2.84 -28.21 10.15
CA PHE A 121 -3.57 -28.55 11.37
C PHE A 121 -4.77 -29.44 11.06
N ALA A 122 -5.49 -29.18 9.97
CA ALA A 122 -6.62 -30.01 9.58
C ALA A 122 -6.21 -31.42 9.12
N TYR A 123 -5.09 -31.55 8.39
CA TYR A 123 -4.56 -32.83 7.91
C TYR A 123 -4.19 -33.79 9.06
N PHE A 124 -3.63 -33.27 10.16
CA PHE A 124 -3.31 -34.09 11.34
C PHE A 124 -4.46 -34.13 12.37
N ASP A 125 -5.64 -33.66 12.01
CA ASP A 125 -6.82 -33.59 12.90
C ASP A 125 -6.61 -32.79 14.19
N GLU A 126 -5.74 -31.78 14.13
CA GLU A 126 -5.45 -30.83 15.22
C GLU A 126 -6.53 -29.75 15.30
N ARG A 127 -7.75 -30.18 15.64
CA ARG A 127 -8.94 -29.32 15.58
C ARG A 127 -8.81 -28.05 16.42
N TRP A 128 -8.23 -28.17 17.61
CA TRP A 128 -8.01 -27.06 18.52
C TRP A 128 -7.18 -25.92 17.92
N LEU A 129 -6.13 -26.29 17.17
CA LEU A 129 -5.25 -25.34 16.48
C LEU A 129 -5.89 -24.84 15.18
N ALA A 130 -6.49 -25.73 14.38
CA ALA A 130 -7.16 -25.37 13.13
C ALA A 130 -8.26 -24.32 13.36
N ASP A 131 -9.12 -24.55 14.36
CA ASP A 131 -10.22 -23.66 14.75
C ASP A 131 -9.73 -22.24 15.09
N ARG A 132 -8.59 -22.14 15.80
CA ARG A 132 -8.03 -20.85 16.26
C ARG A 132 -7.23 -20.14 15.19
N VAL A 133 -6.44 -20.88 14.41
CA VAL A 133 -5.64 -20.31 13.32
C VAL A 133 -6.55 -19.76 12.23
N THR A 134 -7.55 -20.53 11.80
CA THR A 134 -8.50 -20.05 10.78
C THR A 134 -9.26 -18.81 11.25
N LEU A 135 -9.72 -18.78 12.50
CA LEU A 135 -10.38 -17.58 13.03
C LEU A 135 -9.43 -16.40 13.22
N SER A 136 -8.16 -16.65 13.55
CA SER A 136 -7.17 -15.58 13.67
C SER A 136 -6.90 -14.94 12.31
N ILE A 137 -6.77 -15.74 11.25
CA ILE A 137 -6.63 -15.24 9.87
C ILE A 137 -7.86 -14.40 9.49
N ALA A 138 -9.07 -14.88 9.79
CA ALA A 138 -10.30 -14.14 9.53
C ALA A 138 -10.37 -12.81 10.31
N TRP A 139 -10.00 -12.81 11.58
CA TRP A 139 -9.99 -11.60 12.40
C TRP A 139 -8.90 -10.61 11.96
N VAL A 140 -7.72 -11.06 11.56
CA VAL A 140 -6.69 -10.20 10.98
C VAL A 140 -7.26 -9.45 9.79
N TYR A 141 -7.92 -10.16 8.88
CA TYR A 141 -8.56 -9.54 7.72
C TYR A 141 -9.66 -8.56 8.11
N ILE A 142 -10.62 -8.98 8.95
CA ILE A 142 -11.75 -8.14 9.40
C ILE A 142 -11.27 -6.86 10.10
N LEU A 143 -10.22 -6.95 10.92
CA LEU A 143 -9.67 -5.81 11.65
C LEU A 143 -8.83 -4.88 10.75
N ALA A 144 -8.30 -5.38 9.64
CA ALA A 144 -7.57 -4.57 8.66
C ALA A 144 -8.51 -3.77 7.74
N VAL A 145 -9.71 -4.30 7.41
CA VAL A 145 -10.66 -3.64 6.48
C VAL A 145 -10.92 -2.17 6.81
N PRO A 146 -11.19 -1.75 8.07
CA PRO A 146 -11.43 -0.33 8.36
C PRO A 146 -10.22 0.56 8.06
N PHE A 147 -8.99 0.06 8.20
CA PHE A 147 -7.80 0.83 7.86
C PHE A 147 -7.70 0.99 6.34
N TYR A 148 -7.92 -0.07 5.58
CA TYR A 148 -7.89 0.02 4.12
C TYR A 148 -8.96 0.95 3.54
N LEU A 149 -10.15 0.98 4.13
CA LEU A 149 -11.24 1.82 3.64
C LEU A 149 -11.16 3.29 4.12
N PHE A 150 -10.55 3.57 5.27
CA PHE A 150 -10.63 4.89 5.93
C PHE A 150 -9.28 5.49 6.35
N PHE A 151 -8.21 4.71 6.34
CA PHE A 151 -6.85 5.11 6.70
C PHE A 151 -5.90 4.65 5.59
N ASN A 152 -6.12 5.20 4.40
CA ASN A 152 -5.42 4.82 3.19
C ASN A 152 -3.97 5.26 3.24
N VAL A 153 -3.03 4.36 2.95
CA VAL A 153 -1.60 4.66 2.95
C VAL A 153 -1.00 4.06 1.68
N ARG A 154 -0.40 4.92 0.87
CA ARG A 154 0.25 4.52 -0.38
C ARG A 154 1.52 3.75 -0.12
N VAL A 155 1.88 2.89 -1.07
CA VAL A 155 3.14 2.16 -1.02
C VAL A 155 4.33 3.10 -1.14
N THR A 156 5.47 2.70 -0.56
CA THR A 156 6.65 3.57 -0.45
C THR A 156 7.25 3.93 -1.80
N GLY A 157 7.31 3.00 -2.75
CA GLY A 157 7.87 3.25 -4.09
C GLY A 157 6.98 4.11 -5.01
N GLU A 158 5.74 4.43 -4.62
CA GLU A 158 4.94 5.49 -5.27
C GLU A 158 5.14 6.85 -4.60
N THR A 159 5.57 6.86 -3.33
CA THR A 159 5.56 8.05 -2.49
C THR A 159 6.94 8.71 -2.38
N ILE A 160 7.99 7.92 -2.17
CA ILE A 160 9.34 8.43 -1.88
C ILE A 160 10.10 8.66 -3.20
N PRO A 161 10.52 9.90 -3.52
CA PRO A 161 11.35 10.16 -4.68
C PRO A 161 12.64 9.33 -4.65
N GLY A 162 12.96 8.66 -5.76
CA GLY A 162 14.13 7.79 -5.89
C GLY A 162 13.93 6.35 -5.41
N MET A 163 12.79 6.01 -4.78
CA MET A 163 12.50 4.65 -4.39
C MET A 163 11.83 3.88 -5.54
N GLU A 164 12.32 2.68 -5.84
CA GLU A 164 11.74 1.82 -6.86
C GLU A 164 10.78 0.79 -6.27
N THR A 165 9.69 0.52 -6.98
CA THR A 165 8.84 -0.65 -6.70
C THR A 165 9.46 -1.90 -7.33
N LEU A 166 10.56 -2.40 -6.75
CA LEU A 166 11.37 -3.49 -7.31
C LEU A 166 10.59 -4.79 -7.61
N ALA A 167 9.46 -5.03 -6.95
CA ALA A 167 8.60 -6.18 -7.26
C ALA A 167 8.02 -6.15 -8.68
N TYR A 168 7.93 -4.95 -9.28
CA TYR A 168 7.25 -4.67 -10.54
C TYR A 168 8.20 -4.69 -11.74
N THR A 169 9.51 -4.75 -11.52
CA THR A 169 10.53 -4.61 -12.58
C THR A 169 11.01 -5.95 -13.15
N LEU A 170 10.54 -7.08 -12.60
CA LEU A 170 11.05 -8.42 -12.95
C LEU A 170 10.75 -8.89 -14.38
N THR A 171 9.48 -8.95 -14.75
CA THR A 171 9.06 -9.23 -16.13
C THR A 171 7.80 -8.44 -16.43
N PRO A 172 7.51 -8.13 -17.71
CA PRO A 172 6.28 -7.43 -18.09
C PRO A 172 5.01 -8.13 -17.58
N GLU A 173 4.98 -9.46 -17.54
CA GLU A 173 3.85 -10.23 -17.04
C GLU A 173 3.66 -10.09 -15.52
N ILE A 174 4.75 -10.05 -14.76
CA ILE A 174 4.72 -9.85 -13.30
C ILE A 174 4.31 -8.41 -13.00
N ALA A 175 4.87 -7.44 -13.72
CA ALA A 175 4.52 -6.02 -13.62
C ALA A 175 3.02 -5.78 -13.89
N ASP A 176 2.50 -6.36 -14.98
CA ASP A 176 1.08 -6.30 -15.34
C ASP A 176 0.19 -6.96 -14.29
N TRP A 177 0.65 -8.05 -13.67
CA TRP A 177 -0.10 -8.73 -12.61
C TRP A 177 -0.17 -7.85 -11.36
N PHE A 178 0.95 -7.30 -10.91
CA PHE A 178 1.01 -6.44 -9.73
C PHE A 178 0.14 -5.18 -9.91
N ARG A 179 0.25 -4.47 -11.04
CA ARG A 179 -0.58 -3.28 -11.36
C ARG A 179 -2.09 -3.55 -11.36
N ARG A 180 -2.51 -4.81 -11.52
CA ARG A 180 -3.93 -5.19 -11.52
C ARG A 180 -4.45 -5.57 -10.14
N ILE A 181 -3.62 -6.20 -9.31
CA ILE A 181 -4.03 -6.79 -8.02
C ILE A 181 -3.73 -5.89 -6.82
N ASP A 182 -2.75 -5.01 -6.97
CA ASP A 182 -2.39 -4.03 -5.96
C ASP A 182 -3.17 -2.74 -6.21
N PRO A 183 -4.01 -2.31 -5.26
CA PRO A 183 -4.62 -0.98 -5.34
C PRO A 183 -3.62 0.14 -5.02
N PHE A 184 -2.38 -0.18 -4.62
CA PHE A 184 -1.28 0.71 -4.21
C PHE A 184 -1.52 1.53 -2.94
N THR A 185 -2.69 1.33 -2.33
CA THR A 185 -3.29 2.21 -1.33
C THR A 185 -3.55 1.50 0.00
N ASN A 186 -3.19 0.20 0.06
CA ASN A 186 -3.39 -0.69 1.20
C ASN A 186 -2.07 -0.98 1.96
N GLY A 187 -1.21 0.03 2.12
CA GLY A 187 0.05 -0.12 2.85
C GLY A 187 -0.16 -0.48 4.32
N MET A 188 -1.00 0.27 5.02
CA MET A 188 -1.17 0.13 6.48
C MET A 188 -2.52 -0.49 6.86
N PRO A 189 -2.57 -1.50 7.74
CA PRO A 189 -1.48 -2.31 8.29
C PRO A 189 -1.06 -3.43 7.32
N SER A 190 0.18 -3.92 7.43
CA SER A 190 0.65 -5.00 6.54
C SER A 190 0.03 -6.36 6.90
N LEU A 191 -0.84 -6.88 6.02
CA LEU A 191 -1.37 -8.25 6.14
C LEU A 191 -0.30 -9.32 5.92
N HIS A 192 0.73 -9.02 5.12
CA HIS A 192 1.90 -9.88 4.89
C HIS A 192 2.70 -10.13 6.17
N ILE A 193 2.58 -9.25 7.16
CA ILE A 193 3.09 -9.45 8.52
C ILE A 193 2.00 -10.00 9.44
N GLY A 194 0.80 -9.40 9.40
CA GLY A 194 -0.28 -9.72 10.31
C GLY A 194 -0.69 -11.20 10.28
N ILE A 195 -0.83 -11.80 9.11
CA ILE A 195 -1.26 -13.20 8.99
C ILE A 195 -0.18 -14.17 9.50
N PRO A 196 1.07 -14.16 9.00
CA PRO A 196 2.11 -15.05 9.49
C PRO A 196 2.40 -14.86 10.98
N PHE A 197 2.40 -13.61 11.46
CA PHE A 197 2.60 -13.33 12.87
C PHE A 197 1.44 -13.86 13.73
N ALA A 198 0.19 -13.75 13.26
CA ALA A 198 -0.97 -14.35 13.95
C ALA A 198 -0.89 -15.88 14.00
N VAL A 199 -0.45 -16.54 12.93
CA VAL A 199 -0.20 -17.99 12.91
C VAL A 199 0.88 -18.36 13.92
N TRP A 200 2.00 -17.63 13.92
CA TRP A 200 3.10 -17.85 14.86
C TRP A 200 2.68 -17.64 16.32
N LEU A 201 1.92 -16.58 16.60
CA LEU A 201 1.36 -16.29 17.92
C LEU A 201 0.38 -17.37 18.36
N CYS A 202 -0.47 -17.87 17.45
CA CYS A 202 -1.37 -19.00 17.74
C CYS A 202 -0.59 -20.24 18.14
N LEU A 203 0.44 -20.61 17.36
CA LEU A 203 1.31 -21.74 17.69
C LEU A 203 1.99 -21.53 19.04
N THR A 204 2.51 -20.33 19.30
CA THR A 204 3.19 -20.02 20.56
C THR A 204 2.26 -20.11 21.77
N ARG A 205 0.99 -19.71 21.59
CA ARG A 205 0.00 -19.65 22.67
C ARG A 205 -0.74 -20.96 22.91
N PHE A 206 -1.03 -21.72 21.86
CA PHE A 206 -1.97 -22.85 21.91
C PHE A 206 -1.35 -24.23 21.64
N ASP A 207 -0.10 -24.30 21.17
CA ASP A 207 0.66 -25.57 21.02
C ASP A 207 1.49 -25.84 22.29
N GLU A 208 0.81 -26.15 23.40
CA GLU A 208 1.43 -26.29 24.73
C GLU A 208 2.53 -27.36 24.79
N ASP A 209 2.31 -28.47 24.07
CA ASP A 209 3.24 -29.60 23.98
C ASP A 209 4.27 -29.46 22.86
N ARG A 210 4.30 -28.30 22.18
CA ARG A 210 5.37 -27.88 21.26
C ARG A 210 5.61 -28.84 20.10
N ARG A 211 4.56 -29.54 19.66
CA ARG A 211 4.58 -30.52 18.56
C ARG A 211 4.95 -29.91 17.24
N TRP A 212 4.59 -28.64 17.06
CA TRP A 212 4.74 -27.89 15.84
C TRP A 212 5.95 -26.96 15.87
N ASN A 213 6.91 -27.17 16.78
CA ASN A 213 8.08 -26.31 16.95
C ASN A 213 8.84 -26.01 15.65
N ARG A 214 9.04 -27.03 14.79
CA ARG A 214 9.73 -26.83 13.50
C ARG A 214 8.96 -25.84 12.64
N TYR A 215 7.66 -26.06 12.49
CA TYR A 215 6.80 -25.16 11.75
C TYR A 215 6.73 -23.77 12.37
N ARG A 216 6.62 -23.68 13.70
CA ARG A 216 6.66 -22.42 14.45
C ARG A 216 7.92 -21.61 14.17
N TYR A 217 9.11 -22.23 14.22
CA TYR A 217 10.35 -21.54 13.90
C TYR A 217 10.43 -21.13 12.44
N THR A 218 9.92 -21.95 11.52
CA THR A 218 9.84 -21.59 10.10
C THR A 218 8.91 -20.41 9.86
N ILE A 219 7.72 -20.35 10.48
CA ILE A 219 6.81 -19.20 10.34
C ILE A 219 7.41 -17.94 10.95
N PHE A 220 8.14 -18.05 12.07
CA PHE A 220 8.87 -16.91 12.64
C PHE A 220 9.94 -16.39 11.67
N ALA A 221 10.80 -17.28 11.18
CA ALA A 221 11.85 -16.93 10.23
C ALA A 221 11.26 -16.35 8.92
N TYR A 222 10.16 -16.94 8.44
CA TYR A 222 9.39 -16.41 7.32
C TYR A 222 8.90 -14.99 7.61
N THR A 223 8.30 -14.74 8.78
CA THR A 223 7.80 -13.40 9.14
C THR A 223 8.91 -12.36 9.20
N VAL A 224 10.08 -12.71 9.76
CA VAL A 224 11.25 -11.83 9.80
C VAL A 224 11.78 -11.55 8.40
N LEU A 225 11.89 -12.58 7.55
CA LEU A 225 12.33 -12.41 6.17
C LEU A 225 11.31 -11.61 5.34
N THR A 226 10.01 -11.78 5.58
CA THR A 226 8.97 -10.97 4.95
C THR A 226 9.06 -9.52 5.38
N ALA A 227 9.34 -9.23 6.66
CA ALA A 227 9.55 -7.86 7.14
C ALA A 227 10.69 -7.16 6.41
N PHE A 228 11.82 -7.85 6.18
CA PHE A 228 12.89 -7.31 5.34
C PHE A 228 12.45 -7.16 3.88
N THR A 229 11.84 -8.21 3.31
CA THR A 229 11.43 -8.27 1.91
C THR A 229 10.50 -7.12 1.51
N ILE A 230 9.48 -6.81 2.31
CA ILE A 230 8.49 -5.80 1.92
C ILE A 230 9.03 -4.37 1.98
N ILE A 231 9.98 -4.09 2.88
CA ILE A 231 10.73 -2.83 2.94
C ILE A 231 11.66 -2.74 1.73
N TYR A 232 12.45 -3.79 1.51
CA TYR A 232 13.39 -3.88 0.38
C TYR A 232 12.69 -3.70 -0.98
N LEU A 233 11.53 -4.33 -1.19
CA LEU A 233 10.80 -4.28 -2.46
C LEU A 233 10.06 -2.94 -2.71
N GLY A 234 10.08 -2.01 -1.76
CA GLY A 234 9.44 -0.70 -1.90
C GLY A 234 7.92 -0.73 -1.87
N ILE A 235 7.34 -1.66 -1.11
CA ILE A 235 5.88 -1.87 -1.05
C ILE A 235 5.25 -1.62 0.33
N HIS A 236 6.05 -1.34 1.36
CA HIS A 236 5.54 -1.11 2.72
C HIS A 236 6.48 -0.19 3.53
N TRP A 237 5.89 0.49 4.50
CA TRP A 237 6.56 1.29 5.54
C TRP A 237 6.91 0.43 6.76
N PHE A 238 7.87 0.85 7.59
CA PHE A 238 8.14 0.20 8.88
C PHE A 238 6.93 0.27 9.82
N VAL A 239 6.17 1.37 9.78
CA VAL A 239 4.93 1.52 10.57
C VAL A 239 3.89 0.45 10.19
N ASP A 240 3.84 0.02 8.93
CA ASP A 240 2.91 -1.02 8.46
C ASP A 240 3.19 -2.37 9.13
N ILE A 241 4.47 -2.68 9.38
CA ILE A 241 4.92 -3.90 10.08
C ILE A 241 4.41 -3.87 11.52
N ILE A 242 4.58 -2.75 12.21
CA ILE A 242 4.12 -2.56 13.58
C ILE A 242 2.59 -2.70 13.64
N GLY A 243 1.87 -2.02 12.73
CA GLY A 243 0.42 -2.14 12.59
C GLY A 243 -0.02 -3.59 12.38
N GLY A 244 0.64 -4.32 11.48
CA GLY A 244 0.38 -5.74 11.21
C GLY A 244 0.54 -6.61 12.45
N MET A 245 1.61 -6.43 13.23
CA MET A 245 1.84 -7.17 14.48
C MET A 245 0.78 -6.87 15.56
N LEU A 246 0.35 -5.61 15.68
CA LEU A 246 -0.70 -5.21 16.63
C LEU A 246 -2.05 -5.84 16.26
N ILE A 247 -2.42 -5.80 14.97
CA ILE A 247 -3.64 -6.41 14.45
C ILE A 247 -3.62 -7.93 14.66
N ALA A 248 -2.48 -8.58 14.42
CA ALA A 248 -2.31 -10.00 14.69
C ALA A 248 -2.52 -10.34 16.18
N GLY A 249 -1.94 -9.57 17.10
CA GLY A 249 -2.15 -9.76 18.54
C GLY A 249 -3.63 -9.61 18.95
N ALA A 250 -4.30 -8.58 18.42
CA ALA A 250 -5.72 -8.36 18.62
C ALA A 250 -6.56 -9.52 18.04
N ALA A 251 -6.24 -9.97 16.83
CA ALA A 251 -6.93 -11.05 16.14
C ALA A 251 -6.83 -12.39 16.88
N VAL A 252 -5.64 -12.74 17.39
CA VAL A 252 -5.45 -13.97 18.18
C VAL A 252 -6.24 -13.91 19.50
N SER A 253 -6.28 -12.73 20.14
CA SER A 253 -7.09 -12.52 21.34
C SER A 253 -8.59 -12.66 21.06
N MET A 254 -9.06 -12.09 19.94
CA MET A 254 -10.45 -12.19 19.50
C MET A 254 -10.80 -13.63 19.12
N ALA A 255 -9.94 -14.31 18.37
CA ALA A 255 -10.11 -15.71 17.98
C ALA A 255 -10.26 -16.62 19.21
N ASP A 256 -9.46 -16.45 20.26
CA ASP A 256 -9.58 -17.24 21.49
C ASP A 256 -10.94 -17.05 22.18
N ARG A 257 -11.42 -15.80 22.22
CA ARG A 257 -12.72 -15.45 22.82
C ARG A 257 -13.90 -15.95 21.98
N THR A 258 -13.80 -15.87 20.65
CA THR A 258 -14.90 -16.19 19.74
C THR A 258 -14.93 -17.65 19.32
N SER A 259 -13.81 -18.37 19.38
CA SER A 259 -13.66 -19.74 18.88
C SER A 259 -14.74 -20.69 19.40
N ASN A 260 -14.89 -20.79 20.72
CA ASN A 260 -15.89 -21.68 21.32
C ASN A 260 -17.33 -21.34 20.87
N THR A 261 -17.64 -20.06 20.71
CA THR A 261 -18.98 -19.63 20.30
C THR A 261 -19.21 -19.90 18.83
N TRP A 262 -18.26 -19.50 17.98
CA TRP A 262 -18.32 -19.68 16.53
C TRP A 262 -18.45 -21.16 16.16
N TRP A 263 -17.53 -21.99 16.64
CA TRP A 263 -17.51 -23.41 16.30
C TRP A 263 -18.68 -24.18 16.90
N LYS A 264 -19.30 -23.73 18.00
CA LYS A 264 -20.57 -24.32 18.46
C LYS A 264 -21.70 -24.23 17.41
N PHE A 265 -21.70 -23.19 16.59
CA PHE A 265 -22.69 -22.99 15.51
C PHE A 265 -22.23 -23.62 14.19
N PHE A 266 -20.96 -23.44 13.85
CA PHE A 266 -20.39 -23.79 12.55
C PHE A 266 -19.58 -25.10 12.53
N ASP A 267 -19.64 -25.91 13.61
CA ASP A 267 -19.04 -27.24 13.63
C ASP A 267 -19.70 -28.15 12.58
N GLU A 268 -18.90 -28.55 11.59
CA GLU A 268 -19.29 -29.38 10.45
C GLU A 268 -19.90 -30.71 10.89
N ARG A 269 -19.52 -31.23 12.07
CA ARG A 269 -20.03 -32.49 12.63
C ARG A 269 -21.51 -32.39 12.99
N THR A 270 -21.96 -31.22 13.44
CA THR A 270 -23.34 -30.99 13.88
C THR A 270 -24.18 -30.24 12.85
N MET A 271 -23.53 -29.49 11.95
CA MET A 271 -24.21 -28.63 11.00
C MET A 271 -25.02 -29.42 9.97
N ASN A 272 -24.52 -30.57 9.49
CA ASN A 272 -25.27 -31.43 8.57
C ASN A 272 -26.63 -31.86 9.16
N ALA A 273 -26.65 -32.26 10.43
CA ALA A 273 -27.90 -32.62 11.12
C ALA A 273 -28.85 -31.41 11.25
N ARG A 274 -28.31 -30.22 11.56
CA ARG A 274 -29.10 -28.98 11.67
C ARG A 274 -29.69 -28.55 10.33
N ILE A 275 -28.91 -28.63 9.24
CA ILE A 275 -29.38 -28.32 7.88
C ILE A 275 -30.50 -29.30 7.49
N VAL A 276 -30.34 -30.59 7.78
CA VAL A 276 -31.39 -31.58 7.55
C VAL A 276 -32.65 -31.24 8.34
N THR A 277 -32.55 -30.82 9.61
CA THR A 277 -33.72 -30.37 10.37
C THR A 277 -34.38 -29.14 9.74
N LEU A 278 -33.59 -28.19 9.24
CA LEU A 278 -34.10 -26.98 8.58
C LEU A 278 -34.83 -27.31 7.27
N LEU A 279 -34.32 -28.25 6.47
CA LEU A 279 -34.91 -28.68 5.21
C LEU A 279 -36.15 -29.58 5.41
N THR A 280 -36.13 -30.47 6.41
CA THR A 280 -37.22 -31.42 6.68
C THR A 280 -38.37 -30.81 7.48
N GLN A 281 -38.09 -29.85 8.36
CA GLN A 281 -39.09 -29.21 9.23
C GLN A 281 -39.00 -27.67 9.22
N PRO A 282 -39.19 -27.02 8.05
CA PRO A 282 -38.94 -25.59 7.89
C PRO A 282 -39.83 -24.70 8.78
N ARG A 283 -41.08 -25.10 9.03
CA ARG A 283 -42.01 -24.35 9.90
C ARG A 283 -41.56 -24.33 11.36
N GLN A 284 -40.97 -25.41 11.87
CA GLN A 284 -40.46 -25.48 13.24
C GLN A 284 -39.13 -24.73 13.38
N ALA A 285 -38.26 -24.83 12.38
CA ALA A 285 -37.03 -24.04 12.32
C ALA A 285 -37.33 -22.53 12.32
N TRP A 286 -38.32 -22.10 11.54
CA TRP A 286 -38.76 -20.70 11.48
C TRP A 286 -39.36 -20.21 12.80
N SER A 287 -40.19 -21.02 13.47
CA SER A 287 -40.78 -20.64 14.76
C SER A 287 -39.72 -20.53 15.85
N TRP A 288 -38.73 -21.43 15.86
CA TRP A 288 -37.58 -21.35 16.76
C TRP A 288 -36.77 -20.07 16.51
N PHE A 289 -36.42 -19.77 15.25
CA PHE A 289 -35.68 -18.55 14.90
C PHE A 289 -36.45 -17.28 15.30
N ARG A 290 -37.74 -17.20 14.97
CA ARG A 290 -38.60 -16.07 15.34
C ARG A 290 -38.71 -15.91 16.86
N SER A 291 -38.80 -17.00 17.62
CA SER A 291 -38.86 -16.96 19.08
C SER A 291 -37.55 -16.44 19.70
N ARG A 292 -36.41 -16.83 19.13
CA ARG A 292 -35.09 -16.38 19.57
C ARG A 292 -34.88 -14.91 19.22
N PHE A 293 -35.20 -14.50 18.00
CA PHE A 293 -35.14 -13.10 17.57
C PHE A 293 -36.05 -12.21 18.43
N ALA A 294 -37.30 -12.63 18.68
CA ALA A 294 -38.22 -11.90 19.54
C ALA A 294 -37.68 -11.77 20.99
N ARG A 295 -37.00 -12.80 21.51
CA ARG A 295 -36.35 -12.74 22.83
C ARG A 295 -35.18 -11.76 22.84
N THR A 296 -34.33 -11.78 21.82
CA THR A 296 -33.24 -10.80 21.67
C THR A 296 -33.78 -9.37 21.57
N VAL A 297 -34.80 -9.12 20.75
CA VAL A 297 -35.45 -7.80 20.64
C VAL A 297 -36.05 -7.35 21.97
N LYS A 298 -36.68 -8.26 22.72
CA LYS A 298 -37.22 -7.96 24.05
C LYS A 298 -36.11 -7.62 25.05
N GLN A 299 -34.97 -8.30 24.97
CA GLN A 299 -33.80 -8.06 25.81
C GLN A 299 -33.19 -6.68 25.55
N TYR A 300 -33.04 -6.27 24.28
CA TYR A 300 -32.58 -4.92 23.92
C TYR A 300 -33.61 -3.81 24.18
N ARG A 301 -34.89 -4.12 24.34
CA ARG A 301 -35.94 -3.15 24.76
C ARG A 301 -35.87 -2.79 26.25
N SER A 302 -35.24 -3.63 27.07
CA SER A 302 -35.02 -3.37 28.49
C SER A 302 -33.57 -3.70 28.85
N PRO A 303 -32.60 -2.89 28.38
CA PRO A 303 -31.19 -3.25 28.41
C PRO A 303 -30.64 -3.27 29.84
N SER A 304 -29.84 -4.29 30.13
CA SER A 304 -28.97 -4.41 31.30
C SER A 304 -27.62 -3.71 31.07
N SER A 305 -26.82 -3.53 32.11
CA SER A 305 -25.51 -2.86 32.05
C SER A 305 -24.56 -3.42 30.98
N ARG A 306 -24.61 -4.73 30.71
CA ARG A 306 -23.82 -5.37 29.64
C ARG A 306 -24.28 -4.97 28.24
N GLU A 307 -25.60 -4.95 28.00
CA GLU A 307 -26.15 -4.55 26.70
C GLU A 307 -25.95 -3.05 26.45
N THR A 308 -26.09 -2.22 27.50
CA THR A 308 -25.76 -0.79 27.43
C THR A 308 -24.29 -0.59 27.06
N GLY A 309 -23.37 -1.39 27.60
CA GLY A 309 -21.96 -1.35 27.22
C GLY A 309 -21.71 -1.70 25.75
N HIS A 310 -22.39 -2.72 25.21
CA HIS A 310 -22.29 -3.07 23.80
C HIS A 310 -22.82 -1.95 22.90
N ILE A 311 -23.97 -1.35 23.25
CA ILE A 311 -24.54 -0.22 22.52
C ILE A 311 -23.58 0.98 22.57
N ALA A 312 -22.98 1.28 23.73
CA ALA A 312 -22.03 2.37 23.88
C ALA A 312 -20.78 2.17 23.00
N VAL A 313 -20.24 0.95 22.92
CA VAL A 313 -19.11 0.64 22.03
C VAL A 313 -19.50 0.80 20.55
N VAL A 314 -20.69 0.34 20.15
CA VAL A 314 -21.18 0.52 18.77
C VAL A 314 -21.35 2.00 18.46
N ILE A 315 -21.93 2.79 19.37
CA ILE A 315 -22.05 4.24 19.20
C ILE A 315 -20.67 4.89 19.12
N LEU A 316 -19.72 4.49 19.95
CA LEU A 316 -18.34 5.00 19.90
C LEU A 316 -17.69 4.72 18.54
N ILE A 317 -17.85 3.51 18.00
CA ILE A 317 -17.33 3.15 16.67
C ILE A 317 -17.99 3.99 15.58
N VAL A 318 -19.32 4.15 15.63
CA VAL A 318 -20.06 4.98 14.66
C VAL A 318 -19.65 6.44 14.75
N VAL A 319 -19.54 6.99 15.96
CA VAL A 319 -19.09 8.37 16.20
C VAL A 319 -17.65 8.55 15.75
N ALA A 320 -16.75 7.62 16.07
CA ALA A 320 -15.37 7.67 15.60
C ALA A 320 -15.32 7.64 14.07
N ALA A 321 -16.08 6.75 13.41
CA ALA A 321 -16.16 6.71 11.95
C ALA A 321 -16.72 8.01 11.36
N VAL A 322 -17.75 8.61 11.97
CA VAL A 322 -18.31 9.90 11.53
C VAL A 322 -17.33 11.05 11.76
N ILE A 323 -16.61 11.06 12.89
CA ILE A 323 -15.58 12.07 13.17
C ILE A 323 -14.42 11.90 12.19
N THR A 324 -13.94 10.68 11.96
CA THR A 324 -12.91 10.40 10.96
C THR A 324 -13.37 10.87 9.59
N TRP A 325 -14.60 10.56 9.19
CA TRP A 325 -15.19 11.06 7.95
C TRP A 325 -15.24 12.60 7.89
N ASP A 326 -15.70 13.27 8.95
CA ASP A 326 -15.75 14.75 9.00
C ASP A 326 -14.34 15.38 9.00
N LEU A 327 -13.38 14.76 9.70
CA LEU A 327 -11.99 15.19 9.72
C LEU A 327 -11.32 15.03 8.37
N THR A 328 -11.65 13.98 7.61
CA THR A 328 -11.02 13.72 6.32
C THR A 328 -11.65 14.50 5.17
N HIS A 329 -12.88 14.98 5.33
CA HIS A 329 -13.55 15.85 4.35
C HIS A 329 -13.39 17.33 4.64
N ARG A 330 -12.77 17.68 5.77
CA ARG A 330 -12.17 18.99 5.96
C ARG A 330 -10.75 18.88 5.42
N SER A 331 -10.31 19.86 4.63
CA SER A 331 -8.89 20.03 4.33
C SER A 331 -8.16 20.13 5.66
N LEU A 332 -7.59 19.01 6.13
CA LEU A 332 -6.67 19.05 7.25
C LEU A 332 -5.49 19.85 6.72
N PRO A 333 -5.21 21.05 7.27
CA PRO A 333 -4.13 21.86 6.78
C PRO A 333 -2.84 21.23 7.31
N ALA A 334 -2.37 20.18 6.64
CA ALA A 334 -0.97 19.79 6.70
C ALA A 334 -0.20 20.71 5.73
N GLY A 335 -0.30 22.02 5.95
CA GLY A 335 0.51 23.00 5.25
C GLY A 335 1.97 22.70 5.53
N GLY A 336 2.64 22.04 4.58
CA GLY A 336 4.04 21.67 4.66
C GLY A 336 4.39 20.18 4.56
N VAL A 337 3.44 19.26 4.32
CA VAL A 337 3.75 17.81 4.19
C VAL A 337 3.18 17.17 2.92
N GLU A 338 2.82 17.96 1.92
CA GLU A 338 2.57 17.43 0.57
C GLU A 338 3.92 17.27 -0.13
N ALA A 339 4.23 16.06 -0.62
CA ALA A 339 5.42 15.86 -1.45
C ALA A 339 5.25 16.71 -2.73
N PRO A 340 6.15 17.65 -3.03
CA PRO A 340 6.01 18.47 -4.22
C PRO A 340 6.17 17.60 -5.47
N GLU A 341 5.18 17.60 -6.37
CA GLU A 341 5.26 16.87 -7.65
C GLU A 341 6.37 17.42 -8.56
N SER A 342 6.77 18.68 -8.37
CA SER A 342 7.95 19.29 -8.96
C SER A 342 8.37 20.51 -8.13
N ALA A 343 9.67 20.59 -7.82
CA ALA A 343 10.27 21.70 -7.11
C ALA A 343 11.61 22.07 -7.74
N VAL A 344 11.84 23.36 -7.92
CA VAL A 344 13.15 23.89 -8.34
C VAL A 344 13.64 24.84 -7.26
N VAL A 345 14.93 24.73 -6.95
CA VAL A 345 15.60 25.51 -5.90
C VAL A 345 16.81 26.18 -6.52
N SER A 346 16.95 27.47 -6.27
CA SER A 346 18.16 28.22 -6.61
C SER A 346 18.34 29.33 -5.59
N ASP A 347 19.55 29.39 -5.01
CA ASP A 347 19.96 30.33 -3.96
C ASP A 347 18.92 30.47 -2.83
N ASP A 348 18.27 31.63 -2.74
CA ASP A 348 17.35 31.99 -1.67
C ASP A 348 15.89 31.64 -1.99
N TRP A 349 15.61 31.01 -3.14
CA TRP A 349 14.25 30.79 -3.62
C TRP A 349 13.94 29.31 -3.88
N LEU A 350 12.79 28.87 -3.37
CA LEU A 350 12.18 27.58 -3.66
C LEU A 350 10.86 27.79 -4.40
N VAL A 351 10.72 27.19 -5.58
CA VAL A 351 9.48 27.25 -6.38
C VAL A 351 8.87 25.86 -6.47
N VAL A 352 7.61 25.74 -6.08
CA VAL A 352 6.86 24.48 -6.00
C VAL A 352 5.59 24.58 -6.80
N ARG A 353 5.28 23.55 -7.60
CA ARG A 353 3.97 23.41 -8.23
C ARG A 353 2.95 22.93 -7.20
N ASN A 354 1.84 23.64 -7.06
CA ASN A 354 0.69 23.25 -6.23
C ASN A 354 -0.51 22.85 -7.13
N GLN A 355 -1.28 21.85 -6.70
CA GLN A 355 -2.43 21.29 -7.42
C GLN A 355 -3.73 21.24 -6.59
N THR A 356 -3.72 21.71 -5.35
CA THR A 356 -4.82 21.49 -4.39
C THR A 356 -6.08 22.30 -4.75
N GLU A 357 -5.93 23.51 -5.31
CA GLU A 357 -7.05 24.38 -5.73
C GLU A 357 -6.93 24.85 -7.20
N GLY A 358 -6.23 24.07 -8.03
CA GLY A 358 -5.86 24.41 -9.42
C GLY A 358 -4.34 24.43 -9.60
N THR A 359 -3.87 24.39 -10.86
CA THR A 359 -2.42 24.43 -11.14
C THR A 359 -1.88 25.83 -10.89
N SER A 360 -1.13 26.00 -9.80
CA SER A 360 -0.46 27.27 -9.45
C SER A 360 1.01 27.04 -9.08
N LEU A 361 1.79 28.11 -9.08
CA LEU A 361 3.16 28.10 -8.58
C LEU A 361 3.20 28.77 -7.22
N HIS A 362 3.78 28.09 -6.23
CA HIS A 362 4.03 28.62 -4.90
C HIS A 362 5.52 28.92 -4.78
N ILE A 363 5.85 30.16 -4.48
CA ILE A 363 7.22 30.65 -4.33
C ILE A 363 7.49 30.85 -2.84
N TYR A 364 8.59 30.29 -2.35
CA TYR A 364 9.06 30.43 -0.98
C TYR A 364 10.39 31.18 -0.98
N ASP A 365 10.43 32.26 -0.21
CA ASP A 365 11.68 32.93 0.18
C ASP A 365 12.28 32.17 1.36
N LEU A 366 13.44 31.56 1.15
CA LEU A 366 14.15 30.75 2.15
C LEU A 366 14.83 31.62 3.22
N THR A 367 14.93 32.93 3.00
CA THR A 367 15.49 33.89 3.96
C THR A 367 14.43 34.46 4.92
N ALA A 368 13.14 34.31 4.58
CA ALA A 368 12.03 34.84 5.37
C ALA A 368 11.65 33.92 6.54
N ASP A 369 11.54 34.51 7.74
CA ASP A 369 11.18 33.78 8.98
C ASP A 369 9.78 33.11 8.94
N ALA A 370 8.88 33.60 8.07
CA ALA A 370 7.48 33.19 8.06
C ALA A 370 7.15 32.02 7.11
N TYR A 371 8.05 31.63 6.19
CA TYR A 371 7.83 30.57 5.18
C TYR A 371 6.42 30.59 4.53
N GLU A 372 5.81 31.77 4.39
CA GLU A 372 4.50 31.91 3.74
C GLU A 372 4.70 31.94 2.22
N PRO A 373 4.01 31.08 1.45
CA PRO A 373 4.18 31.04 0.00
C PRO A 373 3.56 32.26 -0.68
N ILE A 374 4.28 32.83 -1.63
CA ILE A 374 3.72 33.76 -2.61
C ILE A 374 3.08 32.92 -3.72
N VAL A 375 1.77 33.05 -3.89
CA VAL A 375 1.02 32.31 -4.92
C VAL A 375 1.08 33.07 -6.25
N LEU A 376 1.80 32.49 -7.21
CA LEU A 376 1.93 33.02 -8.57
C LEU A 376 0.88 32.39 -9.49
N SER A 377 0.01 33.24 -10.04
CA SER A 377 -0.97 32.86 -11.06
C SER A 377 -0.39 33.04 -12.45
N VAL A 378 0.07 31.95 -13.04
CA VAL A 378 0.64 31.95 -14.40
C VAL A 378 -0.47 31.76 -15.43
N PRO A 379 -0.58 32.61 -16.48
CA PRO A 379 -1.57 32.44 -17.54
C PRO A 379 -1.40 31.13 -18.31
N GLU A 380 -2.49 30.39 -18.53
CA GLU A 380 -2.51 29.12 -19.29
C GLU A 380 -1.51 28.07 -18.76
N PHE A 381 -1.24 28.11 -17.44
CA PHE A 381 -0.37 27.14 -16.77
C PHE A 381 -1.10 25.83 -16.53
N ASP A 382 -0.50 24.74 -17.00
CA ASP A 382 -1.03 23.39 -16.93
C ASP A 382 0.02 22.38 -16.45
N LEU A 383 -0.30 21.09 -16.50
CA LEU A 383 0.62 20.04 -16.06
C LEU A 383 1.83 19.86 -16.97
N ASN A 384 1.72 20.25 -18.25
CA ASN A 384 2.78 20.17 -19.25
C ASN A 384 3.72 21.38 -19.20
N SER A 385 3.32 22.43 -18.47
CA SER A 385 4.08 23.65 -18.30
C SER A 385 5.29 23.43 -17.39
N SER A 386 6.49 23.49 -17.94
CA SER A 386 7.75 23.43 -17.18
C SER A 386 8.11 24.77 -16.52
N PHE A 387 8.95 24.72 -15.49
CA PHE A 387 9.50 25.92 -14.86
C PHE A 387 10.90 25.63 -14.32
N THR A 388 11.74 26.67 -14.25
CA THR A 388 13.10 26.62 -13.70
C THR A 388 13.49 27.98 -13.15
N ASN A 389 14.32 28.02 -12.10
CA ASN A 389 14.85 29.28 -11.56
C ASN A 389 16.38 29.24 -11.44
N GLN A 390 16.98 30.43 -11.55
CA GLN A 390 18.40 30.67 -11.26
C GLN A 390 18.56 32.07 -10.66
N GLY A 391 19.13 32.16 -9.45
CA GLY A 391 19.13 33.39 -8.66
C GLY A 391 17.71 33.94 -8.49
N ASP A 392 17.53 35.23 -8.78
CA ASP A 392 16.24 35.92 -8.66
C ASP A 392 15.33 35.78 -9.90
N THR A 393 15.72 35.00 -10.91
CA THR A 393 14.94 34.86 -12.16
C THR A 393 14.23 33.52 -12.20
N LEU A 394 12.90 33.56 -12.42
CA LEU A 394 12.06 32.39 -12.67
C LEU A 394 11.57 32.41 -14.13
N VAL A 395 11.72 31.26 -14.80
CA VAL A 395 11.22 31.05 -16.15
C VAL A 395 10.13 29.99 -16.10
N VAL A 396 8.97 30.31 -16.67
CA VAL A 396 7.83 29.41 -16.77
C VAL A 396 7.41 29.30 -18.22
N THR A 397 7.19 28.09 -18.71
CA THR A 397 6.64 27.86 -20.05
C THR A 397 5.14 27.70 -19.97
N ASN A 398 4.40 28.34 -20.87
CA ASN A 398 3.04 27.93 -21.21
C ASN A 398 3.04 27.22 -22.58
N ALA A 399 1.87 26.90 -23.13
CA ALA A 399 1.75 26.16 -24.39
C ALA A 399 2.42 26.83 -25.63
N THR A 400 2.71 28.13 -25.58
CA THR A 400 3.22 28.88 -26.76
C THR A 400 4.31 29.90 -26.46
N SER A 401 4.69 30.08 -25.19
CA SER A 401 5.51 31.20 -24.74
C SER A 401 6.31 30.87 -23.48
N LEU A 402 7.48 31.47 -23.37
CA LEU A 402 8.27 31.60 -22.15
C LEU A 402 7.89 32.89 -21.43
N LEU A 403 7.63 32.78 -20.14
CA LEU A 403 7.29 33.86 -19.23
C LEU A 403 8.43 34.01 -18.22
N TYR A 404 9.01 35.20 -18.17
CA TYR A 404 10.09 35.55 -17.24
C TYR A 404 9.51 36.35 -16.07
N TYR A 405 9.84 35.92 -14.85
CA TYR A 405 9.45 36.56 -13.60
C TYR A 405 10.69 36.94 -12.80
N ASP A 406 10.65 38.12 -12.18
CA ASP A 406 11.60 38.52 -11.13
C ASP A 406 11.00 38.07 -9.79
N LEU A 407 11.72 37.21 -9.07
CA LEU A 407 11.27 36.65 -7.80
C LEU A 407 11.17 37.70 -6.69
N ASN A 408 11.89 38.82 -6.81
CA ASN A 408 11.72 39.97 -5.91
C ASN A 408 10.41 40.73 -6.17
N ALA A 409 9.81 40.58 -7.35
CA ALA A 409 8.56 41.23 -7.75
C ALA A 409 7.68 40.32 -8.62
N PRO A 410 7.23 39.17 -8.09
CA PRO A 410 6.67 38.06 -8.88
C PRO A 410 5.30 38.39 -9.50
N GLU A 411 4.64 39.47 -9.06
CA GLU A 411 3.35 39.91 -9.59
C GLU A 411 3.43 40.38 -11.06
N ASN A 412 4.62 40.73 -11.55
CA ASN A 412 4.81 41.28 -12.89
C ASN A 412 5.62 40.34 -13.77
N ILE A 413 5.13 40.12 -14.99
CA ILE A 413 5.89 39.43 -16.03
C ILE A 413 6.93 40.43 -16.57
N VAL A 414 8.21 40.08 -16.45
CA VAL A 414 9.33 40.88 -16.94
C VAL A 414 9.41 40.83 -18.46
N GLN A 415 9.24 39.65 -19.03
CA GLN A 415 9.37 39.41 -20.46
C GLN A 415 8.54 38.21 -20.90
N ILE A 416 8.02 38.27 -22.13
CA ILE A 416 7.31 37.17 -22.79
C ILE A 416 8.01 36.92 -24.12
N MET A 417 8.38 35.67 -24.39
CA MET A 417 8.96 35.26 -25.67
C MET A 417 8.16 34.11 -26.28
N PRO A 418 7.97 34.09 -27.61
CA PRO A 418 7.39 32.93 -28.26
C PRO A 418 8.29 31.72 -28.05
N PHE A 419 7.69 30.57 -27.75
CA PHE A 419 8.43 29.36 -27.46
C PHE A 419 7.75 28.15 -28.09
N GLU A 420 8.57 27.23 -28.59
CA GLU A 420 8.14 25.99 -29.21
C GLU A 420 8.11 24.85 -28.19
N GLU A 421 7.61 23.69 -28.61
CA GLU A 421 7.59 22.48 -27.79
C GLU A 421 9.01 22.04 -27.43
N HIS A 422 9.20 21.73 -26.15
CA HIS A 422 10.48 21.35 -25.56
C HIS A 422 10.31 20.14 -24.63
N GLU A 423 11.41 19.42 -24.42
CA GLU A 423 11.44 18.29 -23.48
C GLU A 423 12.14 18.67 -22.17
N HIS A 424 13.28 19.36 -22.26
CA HIS A 424 14.06 19.82 -21.11
C HIS A 424 14.21 21.34 -21.15
N LEU A 425 14.20 21.98 -19.98
CA LEU A 425 14.37 23.42 -19.79
C LEU A 425 15.26 23.68 -18.59
N LEU A 426 16.35 24.43 -18.78
CA LEU A 426 17.27 24.85 -17.72
C LEU A 426 17.63 26.33 -17.86
N LEU A 427 17.79 26.99 -16.73
CA LEU A 427 18.36 28.33 -16.64
C LEU A 427 19.76 28.23 -16.03
N CYS A 428 20.77 28.72 -16.76
CA CYS A 428 22.18 28.52 -16.43
C CYS A 428 22.93 29.85 -16.40
N GLU A 429 24.06 29.89 -15.69
CA GLU A 429 24.88 31.10 -15.55
C GLU A 429 26.17 31.01 -16.38
N GLN A 430 26.37 31.93 -17.31
CA GLN A 430 27.54 32.03 -18.16
C GLN A 430 28.19 33.41 -18.01
N ASN A 431 29.36 33.49 -17.37
CA ASN A 431 30.12 34.73 -17.17
C ASN A 431 29.26 35.87 -16.57
N ASP A 432 28.58 35.60 -15.45
CA ASP A 432 27.66 36.53 -14.77
C ASP A 432 26.42 36.95 -15.60
N ALA A 433 26.11 36.23 -16.69
CA ALA A 433 24.90 36.41 -17.49
C ALA A 433 24.06 35.12 -17.51
N LEU A 434 22.74 35.25 -17.44
CA LEU A 434 21.85 34.11 -17.51
C LEU A 434 21.59 33.70 -18.96
N VAL A 435 21.62 32.38 -19.21
CA VAL A 435 21.31 31.76 -20.49
C VAL A 435 20.27 30.66 -20.29
N LEU A 436 19.35 30.53 -21.25
CA LEU A 436 18.35 29.49 -21.27
C LEU A 436 18.81 28.35 -22.16
N ALA A 437 18.88 27.15 -21.61
CA ALA A 437 19.18 25.93 -22.35
C ALA A 437 17.93 25.05 -22.43
N TYR A 438 17.54 24.67 -23.64
CA TYR A 438 16.38 23.81 -23.85
C TYR A 438 16.59 22.84 -25.01
N THR A 439 15.84 21.75 -25.00
CA THR A 439 15.92 20.70 -26.02
C THR A 439 14.64 20.62 -26.84
N SER A 440 14.79 20.44 -28.15
CA SER A 440 13.70 20.13 -29.06
C SER A 440 14.13 18.95 -29.95
N GLY A 441 13.63 17.76 -29.64
CA GLY A 441 14.12 16.49 -30.19
C GLY A 441 15.59 16.23 -29.83
N SER A 442 16.44 15.93 -30.82
CA SER A 442 17.88 15.70 -30.64
C SER A 442 18.72 16.98 -30.66
N VAL A 443 18.11 18.16 -30.66
CA VAL A 443 18.83 19.44 -30.74
C VAL A 443 18.79 20.16 -29.40
N LEU A 444 19.97 20.45 -28.86
CA LEU A 444 20.17 21.36 -27.73
C LEU A 444 20.35 22.78 -28.25
N ARG A 445 19.51 23.70 -27.77
CA ARG A 445 19.61 25.15 -28.06
C ARG A 445 19.92 25.91 -26.77
N VAL A 446 20.84 26.86 -26.87
CA VAL A 446 21.19 27.79 -25.80
C VAL A 446 20.97 29.20 -26.32
N THR A 447 20.10 29.95 -25.64
CA THR A 447 19.74 31.32 -25.99
C THR A 447 20.01 32.26 -24.82
N GLY A 448 20.32 33.53 -25.11
CA GLY A 448 20.25 34.58 -24.11
C GLY A 448 18.80 34.84 -23.67
N LEU A 449 18.62 35.58 -22.57
CA LEU A 449 17.30 36.02 -22.12
C LEU A 449 16.62 36.97 -23.13
N ASP A 450 17.39 37.60 -24.01
CA ASP A 450 16.91 38.44 -25.11
C ASP A 450 16.44 37.62 -26.34
N GLY A 451 16.57 36.29 -26.27
CA GLY A 451 16.25 35.38 -27.37
C GLY A 451 17.35 35.26 -28.42
N ALA A 452 18.52 35.89 -28.21
CA ALA A 452 19.64 35.73 -29.11
C ALA A 452 20.21 34.30 -28.99
N GLU A 453 20.34 33.60 -30.11
CA GLU A 453 20.92 32.26 -30.12
C GLU A 453 22.44 32.34 -29.88
N ILE A 454 22.91 31.62 -28.86
CA ILE A 454 24.33 31.57 -28.46
C ILE A 454 24.98 30.31 -29.03
N LEU A 455 24.31 29.17 -28.87
CA LEU A 455 24.82 27.86 -29.25
C LEU A 455 23.68 26.93 -29.67
N GLN A 456 23.90 26.18 -30.73
CA GLN A 456 23.06 25.05 -31.12
C GLN A 456 23.95 23.82 -31.30
N VAL A 457 23.58 22.72 -30.65
CA VAL A 457 24.29 21.43 -30.74
C VAL A 457 23.29 20.34 -31.13
N GLU A 458 23.58 19.61 -32.19
CA GLU A 458 22.82 18.43 -32.59
C GLU A 458 23.44 17.18 -31.95
N ALA A 459 22.69 16.54 -31.06
CA ALA A 459 23.08 15.28 -30.43
C ALA A 459 22.79 14.10 -31.37
N SER A 460 23.55 13.02 -31.22
CA SER A 460 23.39 11.80 -32.04
C SER A 460 22.08 11.06 -31.78
N GLU A 461 21.58 11.14 -30.55
CA GLU A 461 20.32 10.51 -30.09
C GLU A 461 19.54 11.50 -29.22
N ALA A 462 18.32 11.13 -28.80
CA ALA A 462 17.49 11.97 -27.93
C ALA A 462 18.18 12.21 -26.59
N ILE A 463 18.06 13.42 -26.07
CA ILE A 463 18.66 13.81 -24.79
C ILE A 463 17.73 13.36 -23.66
N ARG A 464 18.20 12.44 -22.81
CA ARG A 464 17.44 11.90 -21.68
C ARG A 464 17.44 12.83 -20.48
N SER A 465 18.58 13.48 -20.20
CA SER A 465 18.71 14.42 -19.09
C SER A 465 19.77 15.46 -19.38
N MET A 466 19.63 16.63 -18.74
CA MET A 466 20.57 17.74 -18.84
C MET A 466 20.75 18.41 -17.48
N THR A 467 21.94 18.95 -17.24
CA THR A 467 22.25 19.79 -16.08
C THR A 467 23.27 20.86 -16.49
N CYS A 468 23.42 21.90 -15.69
CA CYS A 468 24.46 22.91 -15.89
C CYS A 468 25.11 23.31 -14.57
N ALA A 469 26.39 23.67 -14.65
CA ALA A 469 27.19 24.14 -13.54
C ALA A 469 28.13 25.23 -14.04
N GLY A 470 27.88 26.49 -13.65
CA GLY A 470 28.54 27.64 -14.25
C GLY A 470 28.41 27.62 -15.78
N SER A 471 29.52 27.85 -16.49
CA SER A 471 29.53 27.93 -17.95
C SER A 471 29.47 26.60 -18.69
N GLU A 472 29.30 25.47 -17.98
CA GLU A 472 29.28 24.13 -18.57
C GLU A 472 27.86 23.55 -18.55
N ILE A 473 27.45 22.96 -19.67
CA ILE A 473 26.20 22.20 -19.81
C ILE A 473 26.58 20.75 -20.06
N ALA A 474 26.10 19.85 -19.20
CA ALA A 474 26.27 18.41 -19.34
C ALA A 474 24.93 17.76 -19.69
N TYR A 475 24.92 16.87 -20.67
CA TYR A 475 23.73 16.13 -21.08
C TYR A 475 24.05 14.65 -21.29
N VAL A 476 23.03 13.80 -21.10
CA VAL A 476 23.09 12.36 -21.32
C VAL A 476 22.14 12.01 -22.46
N THR A 477 22.65 11.33 -23.47
CA THR A 477 21.82 10.78 -24.56
C THR A 477 21.29 9.40 -24.18
N GLU A 478 20.16 8.99 -24.75
CA GLU A 478 19.80 7.57 -24.74
C GLU A 478 20.92 6.80 -25.47
N ASP A 479 21.55 5.82 -24.79
CA ASP A 479 22.38 4.81 -25.45
C ASP A 479 21.53 3.55 -25.60
N ARG A 480 21.57 2.93 -26.78
CA ARG A 480 20.87 1.67 -27.10
C ARG A 480 21.09 0.52 -26.13
#